data_AF-A0A0B9GI59-F1
#
_entry.id   AF-A0A0B9GI59-F1
#
_cell.length_a   1.000
_cell.length_b   1.000
_cell.length_c   1.000
_cell.angle_alpha   90.00
_cell.angle_beta   90.00
_cell.angle_gamma   90.00
#
_symmetry.space_group_name_H-M   'P 1'
#
loop_
_entity.id
_entity.type
_entity.pdbx_description
1 polymer ?
#
loop_
_entity_poly.entity_id
_entity_poly.type
_entity_poly.pdbx_seq_one_letter_code
_entity_poly.pdbx_strand_id
1 'polypeptide(L)'
;MDVTRRGLRLATKGLAVLVMICLVRYADNFVLIFSLNQVGIVPSFIALLVLLSGIGAILGLSRGNRWGFIPLYFFIPAVTMFFNYSLIPYLPQLVTPEFRSIVIFFLNSSVLLFSVLLLLKMMDSDVIFSIEKY
;
A
#
# COMPACT_ATOMS: atom_id res chain seq x y z
N MET A 1 24.29 -6.94 -13.38
CA MET A 1 22.89 -6.65 -13.79
C MET A 1 21.83 -7.40 -12.97
N ASP A 2 22.04 -8.67 -12.55
CA ASP A 2 21.01 -9.46 -11.82
C ASP A 2 20.68 -8.98 -10.39
N VAL A 3 21.64 -8.40 -9.69
CA VAL A 3 21.47 -7.98 -8.28
C VAL A 3 20.42 -6.87 -8.16
N THR A 4 20.43 -5.90 -9.07
CA THR A 4 19.48 -4.77 -9.08
C THR A 4 18.05 -5.25 -9.34
N ARG A 5 17.85 -6.22 -10.25
CA ARG A 5 16.54 -6.77 -10.58
C ARG A 5 15.97 -7.62 -9.45
N ARG A 6 16.83 -8.40 -8.79
CA ARG A 6 16.45 -9.20 -7.61
C ARG A 6 16.09 -8.30 -6.43
N GLY A 7 16.84 -7.23 -6.19
CA GLY A 7 16.55 -6.22 -5.17
C GLY A 7 15.22 -5.50 -5.41
N LEU A 8 14.94 -5.12 -6.65
CA LEU A 8 13.69 -4.47 -7.03
C LEU A 8 12.46 -5.38 -6.83
N ARG A 9 12.58 -6.66 -7.21
CA ARG A 9 11.54 -7.68 -6.95
C ARG A 9 11.35 -7.97 -5.46
N LEU A 10 12.42 -7.93 -4.66
CA LEU A 10 12.33 -8.08 -3.22
C LEU A 10 11.62 -6.87 -2.59
N ALA A 11 11.93 -5.66 -3.05
CA ALA A 11 11.31 -4.44 -2.56
C ALA A 11 9.80 -4.38 -2.89
N THR A 12 9.39 -4.78 -4.09
CA THR A 12 7.96 -4.87 -4.44
C THR A 12 7.23 -5.93 -3.65
N LYS A 13 7.85 -7.10 -3.42
CA LYS A 13 7.30 -8.11 -2.51
C LYS A 13 7.20 -7.60 -1.07
N GLY A 14 8.18 -6.83 -0.60
CA GLY A 14 8.15 -6.18 0.70
C GLY A 14 6.95 -5.24 0.84
N LEU A 15 6.66 -4.41 -0.17
CA LEU A 15 5.45 -3.60 -0.21
C LEU A 15 4.17 -4.45 -0.20
N ALA A 16 4.13 -5.56 -0.95
CA ALA A 16 2.99 -6.47 -0.94
C ALA A 16 2.72 -7.06 0.45
N VAL A 17 3.79 -7.46 1.15
CA VAL A 17 3.71 -7.98 2.52
C VAL A 17 3.25 -6.88 3.48
N LEU A 18 3.73 -5.65 3.32
CA LEU A 18 3.30 -4.51 4.13
C LEU A 18 1.79 -4.26 4.01
N VAL A 19 1.26 -4.26 2.78
CA VAL A 19 -0.19 -4.13 2.51
C VAL A 19 -0.96 -5.31 3.11
N MET A 20 -0.46 -6.53 2.97
CA MET A 20 -1.09 -7.73 3.54
C MET A 20 -1.18 -7.62 5.07
N ILE A 21 -0.09 -7.25 5.75
CA ILE A 21 -0.08 -7.12 7.20
C ILE A 21 -1.04 -6.01 7.64
N CYS A 22 -1.09 -4.89 6.91
CA CYS A 22 -2.05 -3.82 7.16
C CYS A 22 -3.50 -4.33 7.07
N LEU A 23 -3.86 -5.04 5.99
CA LEU A 23 -5.21 -5.60 5.84
C LEU A 23 -5.56 -6.60 6.95
N VAL A 24 -4.63 -7.50 7.30
CA VAL A 24 -4.85 -8.48 8.37
C VAL A 24 -5.02 -7.78 9.71
N ARG A 25 -4.20 -6.76 10.00
CA ARG A 25 -4.24 -6.03 11.27
C ARG A 25 -5.57 -5.30 11.49
N TYR A 26 -6.17 -4.81 10.41
CA TYR A 26 -7.40 -4.03 10.47
C TYR A 26 -8.64 -4.80 9.95
N ALA A 27 -8.53 -6.11 9.76
CA ALA A 27 -9.60 -6.96 9.23
C ALA A 27 -10.88 -6.88 10.07
N ASP A 28 -10.75 -6.89 11.40
CA ASP A 28 -11.89 -6.80 12.32
C ASP A 28 -12.66 -5.50 12.15
N ASN A 29 -11.97 -4.39 11.86
CA ASN A 29 -12.63 -3.10 11.60
C ASN A 29 -13.43 -3.12 10.30
N PHE A 30 -12.94 -3.79 9.26
CA PHE A 30 -13.71 -3.96 8.02
C PHE A 30 -14.98 -4.77 8.28
N VAL A 31 -14.90 -5.85 9.07
CA VAL A 31 -16.08 -6.66 9.44
C VAL A 31 -17.10 -5.82 10.22
N LEU A 32 -16.66 -4.97 11.15
CA LEU A 32 -17.53 -4.07 11.89
C LEU A 32 -18.24 -3.06 10.97
N ILE A 33 -17.52 -2.49 9.98
CA ILE A 33 -18.10 -1.57 9.00
C ILE A 33 -19.15 -2.25 8.12
N PHE A 34 -18.94 -3.51 7.76
CA PHE A 34 -19.92 -4.28 6.98
C PHE A 34 -21.10 -4.79 7.82
N SER A 35 -20.91 -5.01 9.13
CA SER A 35 -21.95 -5.52 10.03
C SER A 35 -22.86 -4.42 10.59
N LEU A 36 -22.39 -3.18 10.73
CA LEU A 36 -23.19 -2.05 11.20
C LEU A 36 -24.10 -1.55 10.06
N ASN A 37 -25.24 -2.22 9.91
CA ASN A 37 -26.19 -2.09 8.82
C ASN A 37 -26.96 -0.74 8.75
N GLN A 38 -26.48 0.38 9.34
CA GLN A 38 -27.35 1.56 9.46
C GLN A 38 -26.74 2.97 9.57
N VAL A 39 -25.43 3.18 9.46
CA VAL A 39 -24.88 4.55 9.49
C VAL A 39 -23.93 4.79 8.31
N GLY A 40 -24.53 4.89 7.12
CA GLY A 40 -23.87 5.37 5.90
C GLY A 40 -23.53 4.27 4.91
N ILE A 41 -24.34 4.16 3.86
CA ILE A 41 -24.02 3.39 2.64
C ILE A 41 -22.65 3.82 2.07
N VAL A 42 -22.30 5.10 2.19
CA VAL A 42 -21.04 5.71 1.71
C VAL A 42 -19.78 5.11 2.38
N PRO A 43 -19.67 5.01 3.72
CA PRO A 43 -18.52 4.38 4.37
C PRO A 43 -18.28 2.92 3.97
N SER A 44 -19.34 2.14 3.74
CA SER A 44 -19.22 0.72 3.32
C SER A 44 -18.65 0.57 1.91
N PHE A 45 -19.08 1.41 0.96
CA PHE A 45 -18.51 1.43 -0.39
C PHE A 45 -17.04 1.80 -0.39
N ILE A 46 -16.63 2.78 0.43
CA ILE A 46 -15.21 3.17 0.55
C ILE A 46 -14.41 2.01 1.14
N ALA A 47 -14.90 1.36 2.19
CA ALA A 47 -14.25 0.21 2.80
C ALA A 47 -14.08 -0.95 1.80
N LEU A 48 -15.10 -1.24 1.00
CA LEU A 48 -15.05 -2.25 -0.06
C LEU A 48 -13.99 -1.90 -1.12
N LEU A 49 -13.99 -0.66 -1.61
CA LEU A 49 -13.01 -0.19 -2.60
C LEU A 49 -11.57 -0.29 -2.07
N VAL A 50 -11.35 0.08 -0.81
CA VAL A 50 -10.05 -0.02 -0.16
C VAL A 50 -9.62 -1.48 -0.01
N LEU A 51 -10.54 -2.38 0.33
CA LEU A 51 -10.24 -3.81 0.46
C LEU A 51 -9.88 -4.44 -0.89
N LEU A 52 -10.66 -4.14 -1.94
CA LEU A 52 -10.38 -4.58 -3.31
C LEU A 52 -9.05 -4.03 -3.83
N SER A 53 -8.78 -2.75 -3.55
CA SER A 53 -7.51 -2.11 -3.88
C SER A 53 -6.34 -2.74 -3.14
N GLY A 54 -6.46 -3.05 -1.84
CA GLY A 54 -5.42 -3.75 -1.10
C GLY A 54 -5.13 -5.14 -1.67
N ILE A 55 -6.17 -5.93 -2.00
CA ILE A 55 -6.02 -7.24 -2.66
C ILE A 55 -5.35 -7.09 -4.03
N GLY A 56 -5.79 -6.13 -4.84
CA GLY A 56 -5.20 -5.85 -6.15
C GLY A 56 -3.73 -5.49 -6.06
N ALA A 57 -3.36 -4.66 -5.08
CA ALA A 57 -1.96 -4.31 -4.81
C ALA A 57 -1.14 -5.54 -4.44
N ILE A 58 -1.63 -6.41 -3.55
CA ILE A 58 -0.94 -7.65 -3.17
C ILE A 58 -0.72 -8.56 -4.39
N LEU A 59 -1.75 -8.77 -5.21
CA LEU A 59 -1.65 -9.63 -6.40
C LEU A 59 -0.67 -9.09 -7.45
N GLY A 60 -0.70 -7.79 -7.71
CA GLY A 60 0.20 -7.17 -8.68
C GLY A 60 1.64 -7.12 -8.18
N LEU A 61 1.85 -6.68 -6.93
CA LEU A 61 3.18 -6.50 -6.34
C LEU A 61 3.87 -7.82 -6.02
N SER A 62 3.15 -8.84 -5.56
CA SER A 62 3.72 -10.17 -5.28
C SER A 62 4.28 -10.85 -6.54
N ARG A 63 3.63 -10.60 -7.69
CA ARG A 63 4.08 -11.02 -9.03
C ARG A 63 5.18 -10.11 -9.59
N GLY A 64 5.54 -9.04 -8.89
CA GLY A 64 6.52 -8.04 -9.33
C GLY A 64 6.06 -7.26 -10.55
N ASN A 65 4.75 -7.08 -10.73
CA ASN A 65 4.16 -6.44 -11.89
C ASN A 65 3.80 -4.97 -11.60
N ARG A 66 4.02 -4.09 -12.57
CA ARG A 66 3.88 -2.63 -12.40
C ARG A 66 2.45 -2.19 -12.15
N TRP A 67 1.47 -2.91 -12.70
CA TRP A 67 0.06 -2.55 -12.50
C TRP A 67 -0.34 -2.62 -11.02
N GLY A 68 0.35 -3.41 -10.18
CA GLY A 68 0.08 -3.49 -8.75
C GLY A 68 0.30 -2.17 -8.00
N PHE A 69 1.05 -1.23 -8.58
CA PHE A 69 1.22 0.11 -8.02
C PHE A 69 -0.03 1.00 -8.20
N ILE A 70 -0.85 0.75 -9.22
CA ILE A 70 -2.10 1.50 -9.44
C ILE A 70 -3.05 1.34 -8.23
N PRO A 71 -3.46 0.12 -7.85
CA PRO A 71 -4.29 -0.05 -6.68
C PRO A 71 -3.54 0.32 -5.40
N LEU A 72 -2.22 0.17 -5.31
CA LEU A 72 -1.44 0.64 -4.15
C LEU A 72 -1.58 2.15 -3.93
N TYR A 73 -1.51 2.96 -4.98
CA TYR A 73 -1.64 4.42 -4.88
C TYR A 73 -3.04 4.89 -4.52
N PHE A 74 -4.06 4.06 -4.75
CA PHE A 74 -5.38 4.29 -4.18
C PHE A 74 -5.44 3.85 -2.72
N PHE A 75 -4.84 2.70 -2.40
CA PHE A 75 -4.87 2.09 -1.07
C PHE A 75 -4.27 3.00 -0.01
N ILE A 76 -3.03 3.46 -0.20
CA ILE A 76 -2.25 4.17 0.82
C ILE A 76 -2.96 5.47 1.30
N PRO A 77 -3.38 6.38 0.40
CA PRO A 77 -4.11 7.58 0.82
C PRO A 77 -5.47 7.24 1.43
N ALA A 78 -6.19 6.25 0.88
CA ALA A 78 -7.52 5.90 1.38
C ALA A 78 -7.49 5.33 2.81
N VAL A 79 -6.54 4.44 3.12
CA VAL A 79 -6.35 3.95 4.51
C VAL A 79 -5.90 5.05 5.46
N THR A 80 -5.15 6.03 4.97
CA THR A 80 -4.72 7.19 5.78
C THR A 80 -5.88 8.12 6.09
N MET A 81 -6.65 8.51 5.08
CA MET A 81 -7.64 9.58 5.17
C MET A 81 -8.97 9.09 5.77
N PHE A 82 -9.45 7.92 5.36
CA PHE A 82 -10.76 7.42 5.78
C PHE A 82 -10.70 6.58 7.05
N PHE A 83 -9.56 5.93 7.29
CA PHE A 83 -9.42 4.97 8.39
C PHE A 83 -8.36 5.36 9.42
N ASN A 84 -7.50 6.33 9.11
CA ASN A 84 -6.35 6.70 9.95
C ASN A 84 -5.50 5.48 10.35
N TYR A 85 -5.29 4.58 9.39
CA TYR A 85 -4.49 3.36 9.58
C TYR A 85 -3.07 3.55 9.09
N SER A 86 -2.11 2.93 9.77
CA SER A 86 -0.71 2.92 9.32
C SER A 86 -0.39 1.65 8.55
N LEU A 87 0.36 1.80 7.47
CA LEU A 87 0.94 0.68 6.73
C LEU A 87 2.02 -0.05 7.51
N ILE A 88 2.73 0.64 8.41
CA ILE A 88 3.71 0.02 9.29
C ILE A 88 3.00 -0.22 10.63
N PRO A 89 2.50 -1.44 10.87
CA PRO A 89 1.74 -1.73 12.07
C PRO A 89 2.61 -1.53 13.32
N TYR A 90 1.96 -1.21 14.45
CA TYR A 90 2.58 -1.01 15.78
C TYR A 90 3.46 0.23 15.94
N LEU A 91 4.08 0.76 14.87
CA LEU A 91 4.96 1.93 14.97
C LEU A 91 4.25 3.20 15.49
N PRO A 92 3.01 3.53 15.07
CA PRO A 92 2.28 4.65 15.68
C PRO A 92 1.89 4.41 17.14
N GLN A 93 1.86 3.16 17.62
CA GLN A 93 1.44 2.87 18.99
C GLN A 93 2.52 3.23 20.02
N LEU A 94 3.78 3.30 19.59
CA LEU A 94 4.93 3.73 20.38
C LEU A 94 4.93 5.24 20.66
N VAL A 95 4.04 6.00 20.00
CA VAL A 95 3.92 7.46 20.14
C VAL A 95 2.71 7.81 20.98
N THR A 96 2.80 8.93 21.69
CA THR A 96 1.69 9.47 22.48
C THR A 96 0.46 9.71 21.60
N PRO A 97 -0.76 9.51 22.13
CA PRO A 97 -2.00 9.56 21.35
C PRO A 97 -2.17 10.85 20.52
N GLU A 98 -1.72 11.98 21.06
CA GLU A 98 -1.82 13.31 20.47
C GLU A 98 -1.08 13.43 19.13
N PHE A 99 0.07 12.77 18.98
CA PHE A 99 0.88 12.84 17.75
C PHE A 99 0.63 11.67 16.79
N ARG A 100 -0.21 10.70 17.13
CA ARG A 100 -0.40 9.48 16.31
C ARG A 100 -0.87 9.78 14.90
N SER A 101 -1.84 10.67 14.74
CA SER A 101 -2.39 11.02 13.42
C SER A 101 -1.32 11.63 12.51
N ILE A 102 -0.48 12.51 13.07
CA ILE A 102 0.63 13.14 12.36
C ILE A 102 1.67 12.08 11.96
N VAL A 103 2.02 11.18 12.88
CA VAL A 103 2.97 10.10 12.61
C VAL A 103 2.45 9.14 11.54
N ILE A 104 1.17 8.78 11.58
CA ILE A 104 0.52 7.93 10.56
C ILE A 104 0.62 8.60 9.18
N PHE A 105 0.32 9.90 9.11
CA PHE A 105 0.44 10.68 7.89
C PHE A 105 1.88 10.65 7.34
N PHE A 106 2.88 10.92 8.18
CA PHE A 106 4.28 10.87 7.76
C PHE A 106 4.71 9.47 7.31
N LEU A 107 4.39 8.42 8.08
CA LEU A 107 4.77 7.04 7.74
C LEU A 107 4.16 6.60 6.42
N ASN A 108 2.86 6.82 6.23
CA ASN A 108 2.18 6.43 5.00
C ASN A 108 2.67 7.25 3.81
N SER A 109 2.97 8.53 4.00
CA SER A 109 3.60 9.38 2.98
C SER A 109 4.99 8.88 2.60
N SER A 110 5.82 8.46 3.55
CA SER A 110 7.12 7.84 3.27
C SER A 110 6.99 6.55 2.48
N VAL A 111 6.04 5.68 2.83
CA VAL A 111 5.76 4.44 2.07
C VAL A 111 5.28 4.75 0.65
N LEU A 112 4.44 5.78 0.48
CA LEU A 112 3.97 6.22 -0.82
C LEU A 112 5.13 6.71 -1.70
N LEU A 113 5.98 7.60 -1.18
CA LEU A 113 7.17 8.09 -1.89
C LEU A 113 8.11 6.95 -2.29
N PHE A 114 8.36 6.02 -1.36
CA PHE A 114 9.16 4.83 -1.65
C PHE A 114 8.55 4.00 -2.78
N SER A 115 7.23 3.84 -2.80
CA SER A 115 6.51 3.12 -3.85
C SER A 115 6.64 3.81 -5.20
N VAL A 116 6.55 5.14 -5.24
CA VAL A 116 6.77 5.94 -6.47
C VAL A 116 8.20 5.77 -6.99
N LEU A 117 9.20 5.88 -6.13
CA LEU A 117 10.60 5.70 -6.51
C LEU A 117 10.87 4.29 -7.06
N LEU A 118 10.26 3.26 -6.46
CA LEU A 118 10.35 1.89 -6.97
C LEU A 118 9.72 1.73 -8.35
N LEU A 119 8.55 2.32 -8.59
CA LEU A 119 7.89 2.26 -9.89
C LEU A 119 8.74 2.96 -10.96
N LEU A 120 9.24 4.16 -10.67
CA LEU A 120 10.10 4.91 -11.59
C LEU A 120 11.35 4.09 -11.93
N LYS A 121 11.99 3.49 -10.93
CA LYS A 121 13.17 2.64 -11.14
C LYS A 121 12.84 1.39 -11.98
N MET A 122 11.65 0.82 -11.81
CA MET A 122 11.15 -0.28 -12.65
C MET A 122 10.91 0.15 -14.09
N MET A 123 10.47 1.37 -14.34
CA MET A 123 10.24 1.89 -15.70
C MET A 123 11.56 2.24 -16.40
N ASP A 124 12.47 2.92 -15.70
CA ASP A 124 13.78 3.31 -16.22
C ASP A 124 14.63 2.08 -16.60
N SER A 125 14.59 1.04 -15.76
CA SER A 125 15.24 -0.25 -16.03
C SER A 125 14.66 -1.00 -17.24
N ASP A 126 13.53 -0.59 -17.84
CA ASP A 126 13.07 -1.18 -19.10
C ASP A 126 13.49 -0.36 -20.32
N VAL A 127 13.56 0.97 -20.16
CA VAL A 127 13.97 1.89 -21.24
C VAL A 127 15.42 1.65 -21.60
N ILE A 128 16.31 1.57 -20.61
CA ILE A 128 17.75 1.35 -20.84
C ILE A 128 18.00 0.05 -21.63
N PHE A 129 17.29 -1.02 -21.30
CA PHE A 129 17.46 -2.33 -21.96
C PHE A 129 16.79 -2.41 -23.34
N SER A 130 15.82 -1.55 -23.63
CA SER A 130 15.22 -1.46 -24.97
C SER A 130 16.16 -0.77 -25.96
N ILE A 131 17.01 0.15 -25.47
CA ILE A 131 17.99 0.88 -26.28
C ILE A 131 19.22 0.00 -26.59
N GLU A 132 19.63 -0.87 -25.67
CA GLU A 132 20.81 -1.75 -25.85
C GLU A 132 20.56 -2.97 -26.78
N LYS A 133 19.31 -3.14 -27.24
CA LYS A 133 18.89 -4.23 -28.14
C LYS A 133 18.80 -3.83 -29.62
N TYR A 134 19.02 -2.55 -29.93
CA TYR A 134 19.04 -1.98 -31.27
C TYR A 134 20.42 -1.39 -31.55
#